data_AF-A0A654U767-F1
#
_entry.id   AF-A0A654U767-F1
#
_cell.length_a   1.000
_cell.length_b   1.000
_cell.length_c   1.000
_cell.angle_alpha   90.00
_cell.angle_beta   90.00
_cell.angle_gamma   90.00
#
_symmetry.space_group_name_H-M   'P 1'
#
loop_
_entity.id
_entity.type
_entity.pdbx_description
1 polymer ?
#
loop_
_entity_poly.entity_id
_entity_poly.type
_entity_poly.pdbx_seq_one_letter_code
_entity_poly.pdbx_strand_id
1 'polypeptide(L)' 'MPADTTIAAVFPDGPQRYFDTIYNDAYCNEHELLGGQPPTEPDEIASPLDAVVTRWTRSTTVIDPTQVVS' A
#
# COMPACT_ATOMS: atom_id res chain seq x y z
N MET A 1 -2.56 13.33 -16.06
CA MET A 1 -2.66 12.17 -16.96
C MET A 1 -3.73 12.43 -18.00
N PRO A 2 -3.59 11.91 -19.21
CA PRO A 2 -4.65 11.90 -20.22
C PRO A 2 -5.94 11.25 -19.67
N ALA A 3 -7.11 11.75 -20.07
CA ALA A 3 -8.41 11.26 -19.59
C ALA A 3 -8.70 9.80 -19.97
N ASP A 4 -8.01 9.28 -20.97
CA ASP A 4 -8.07 7.92 -21.51
C ASP A 4 -7.07 6.96 -20.84
N THR A 5 -6.38 7.38 -19.77
CA THR A 5 -5.44 6.50 -19.08
C THR A 5 -6.16 5.45 -18.25
N THR A 6 -5.90 4.17 -18.54
CA THR A 6 -6.38 3.05 -17.71
C THR A 6 -5.47 2.80 -16.53
N ILE A 7 -6.05 2.69 -15.33
CA ILE A 7 -5.33 2.36 -14.09
C ILE A 7 -5.71 0.95 -13.64
N ALA A 8 -4.71 0.16 -13.29
CA ALA A 8 -4.87 -1.13 -12.62
C ALA A 8 -4.48 -1.02 -11.15
N ALA A 9 -5.20 -1.72 -10.27
CA ALA A 9 -4.92 -1.84 -8.86
C ALA A 9 -4.94 -3.32 -8.45
N VAL A 10 -4.15 -3.67 -7.44
CA VAL A 10 -4.04 -5.04 -6.93
C VAL A 10 -4.49 -5.06 -5.47
N PHE A 11 -5.40 -5.96 -5.14
CA PHE A 11 -5.77 -6.30 -3.77
C PHE A 11 -5.30 -7.74 -3.50
N PRO A 12 -4.28 -7.94 -2.64
CA PRO A 12 -3.61 -9.23 -2.55
C PRO A 12 -4.45 -10.32 -1.88
N ASP A 13 -5.33 -9.96 -0.95
CA ASP A 13 -6.26 -10.87 -0.28
C ASP A 13 -7.56 -10.17 0.15
N GLY A 14 -8.47 -10.94 0.76
CA GLY A 14 -9.81 -10.47 1.11
C GLY A 14 -9.93 -9.96 2.55
N PRO A 15 -10.89 -9.05 2.82
CA PRO A 15 -11.03 -8.36 4.10
C PRO A 15 -11.40 -9.28 5.27
N GLN A 16 -11.95 -10.47 5.01
CA GLN A 16 -12.33 -11.44 6.03
C GLN A 16 -11.17 -11.84 6.95
N ARG A 17 -9.92 -11.74 6.46
CA ARG A 17 -8.71 -12.00 7.26
C ARG A 17 -8.45 -10.95 8.33
N TYR A 18 -9.00 -9.75 8.15
CA TYR A 18 -8.74 -8.56 8.96
C TYR A 18 -9.99 -8.04 9.68
N PHE A 19 -11.06 -8.85 9.70
CA PHE A 19 -12.35 -8.44 10.24
C PHE A 19 -12.26 -7.97 11.70
N ASP A 20 -11.53 -8.70 12.55
CA ASP A 20 -11.34 -8.35 13.96
C ASP A 20 -10.19 -7.35 14.20
N THR A 21 -9.55 -6.82 13.15
CA THR A 21 -8.44 -5.85 13.26
C THR A 21 -8.82 -4.50 12.65
N ILE A 22 -8.25 -4.14 11.50
CA ILE A 22 -8.41 -2.80 10.90
C ILE A 22 -9.85 -2.46 10.47
N TYR A 23 -10.75 -3.45 10.47
CA TYR A 23 -12.19 -3.25 10.24
C TYR A 23 -13.02 -3.19 11.55
N ASN A 24 -12.38 -3.26 12.71
CA ASN A 24 -13.03 -3.23 14.02
C ASN A 24 -12.74 -1.91 14.74
N ASP A 25 -13.78 -1.17 15.11
CA ASP A 25 -13.65 0.14 15.75
C ASP A 25 -12.90 0.10 17.10
N ALA A 26 -13.11 -0.94 17.91
CA ALA A 26 -12.43 -1.08 19.19
C ALA A 26 -10.92 -1.30 18.98
N TYR A 27 -10.54 -2.14 18.02
CA TYR A 27 -9.15 -2.36 17.63
C TYR A 27 -8.52 -1.05 17.09
N CYS A 28 -9.23 -0.35 16.20
CA CYS A 28 -8.76 0.92 15.65
C CYS A 28 -8.55 1.99 16.74
N ASN A 29 -9.43 2.06 17.73
CA ASN A 29 -9.31 3.00 18.85
C ASN A 29 -8.17 2.61 19.80
N GLU A 30 -8.03 1.32 20.14
CA GLU A 30 -6.94 0.82 21.00
C GLU A 30 -5.56 1.09 20.38
N HIS A 31 -5.46 0.98 19.05
CA HIS A 31 -4.21 1.20 18.31
C HIS A 31 -4.07 2.59 17.69
N GLU A 32 -4.98 3.52 18.00
CA GLU A 32 -4.95 4.93 17.55
C GLU A 32 -4.85 5.10 16.02
N LEU A 33 -5.43 4.18 15.26
CA LEU A 33 -5.21 4.08 13.80
C LEU A 33 -5.82 5.24 12.99
N LEU A 34 -6.79 5.97 13.55
CA LEU A 34 -7.60 6.95 12.81
C LEU A 34 -7.37 8.42 13.24
N GLY A 35 -6.49 8.68 14.21
CA GLY A 35 -6.30 10.02 14.78
C GLY A 35 -5.30 10.92 14.04
N GLY A 36 -4.46 10.34 13.17
CA GLY A 36 -3.40 11.06 12.46
C GLY A 36 -3.84 11.65 11.13
N GLN A 37 -3.23 12.78 10.74
CA GLN A 37 -3.37 13.28 9.38
C GLN A 37 -2.60 12.36 8.42
N PRO A 38 -3.26 11.76 7.43
CA PRO A 38 -2.56 10.92 6.46
C PRO A 38 -1.58 11.77 5.64
N PRO A 39 -0.45 11.18 5.18
CA PRO A 39 0.45 11.85 4.26
C PRO A 39 -0.30 12.25 2.98
N THR A 40 -0.02 13.46 2.47
CA THR A 40 -0.66 13.99 1.26
C THR A 40 0.02 13.55 -0.03
N GLU A 41 1.27 13.10 0.07
CA GLU A 41 2.08 12.57 -1.03
C GLU A 41 2.82 11.31 -0.56
N PRO A 42 3.11 10.36 -1.46
CA PRO A 42 3.92 9.21 -1.13
C PRO A 42 5.40 9.58 -1.00
N ASP A 43 6.15 8.80 -0.22
CA ASP A 43 7.60 8.78 -0.37
C ASP A 43 8.01 8.23 -1.75
N GLU A 44 9.20 8.60 -2.22
CA GLU A 44 9.77 8.08 -3.47
C GLU A 44 10.97 7.17 -3.22
N ILE A 45 10.97 6.01 -3.88
CA ILE A 45 12.12 5.11 -3.98
C ILE A 45 12.43 4.86 -5.46
N ALA A 46 13.71 4.68 -5.80
CA ALA A 46 14.13 4.52 -7.20
C ALA A 46 13.74 3.12 -7.74
N SER A 47 13.80 2.11 -6.89
CA SER A 47 13.45 0.72 -7.18
C SER A 47 12.63 0.11 -6.03
N PRO A 48 11.68 -0.79 -6.33
CA PRO A 48 10.93 -1.51 -5.30
C PRO A 48 11.79 -2.43 -4.43
N LEU A 49 13.07 -2.63 -4.77
CA LEU A 49 14.03 -3.44 -4.02
C LEU A 49 14.93 -2.62 -3.07
N ASP A 50 14.85 -1.29 -3.10
CA ASP A 50 15.80 -0.43 -2.38
C ASP A 50 15.56 -0.38 -0.87
N ALA A 51 14.31 -0.64 -0.42
CA ALA A 51 13.95 -0.56 0.99
C ALA A 51 12.71 -1.40 1.32
N VAL A 52 12.61 -1.81 2.60
CA VAL A 52 11.35 -2.27 3.17
C VAL A 52 10.44 -1.05 3.37
N VAL A 53 9.34 -1.01 2.64
CA VAL A 53 8.35 0.06 2.71
C VAL A 53 7.52 -0.07 4.00
N THR A 54 7.47 1.01 4.80
CA THR A 54 6.72 1.05 6.07
C THR A 54 5.55 2.04 6.06
N ARG A 55 5.41 2.84 5.00
CA ARG A 55 4.34 3.83 4.79
C ARG A 55 4.09 4.02 3.30
N TRP A 56 3.08 4.81 2.94
CA TRP A 56 2.71 5.07 1.55
C TRP A 56 3.91 5.55 0.72
N THR A 57 4.25 4.79 -0.32
CA THR A 57 5.47 4.96 -1.13
C THR A 57 5.18 4.68 -2.61
N ARG A 58 5.86 5.38 -3.51
CA ARG A 58 5.81 5.16 -4.96
C ARG A 58 7.18 4.81 -5.53
N SER A 59 7.17 3.98 -6.57
CA SER A 59 8.29 3.71 -7.48
C SER A 59 7.77 3.80 -8.91
N THR A 60 8.51 4.44 -9.80
CA THR A 60 8.22 4.43 -11.25
C THR A 60 8.88 3.24 -11.95
N THR A 61 9.75 2.51 -11.26
CA THR A 61 10.39 1.28 -11.74
C THR A 61 9.50 0.10 -11.39
N VAL A 62 9.05 -0.63 -12.42
CA VAL A 62 8.30 -1.89 -12.29
C VAL A 62 9.21 -3.03 -12.72
N ILE A 63 9.37 -4.03 -11.84
CA ILE A 63 10.17 -5.23 -12.13
C ILE A 63 9.20 -6.38 -12.44
N ASP A 64 9.50 -7.17 -13.46
CA ASP A 64 8.76 -8.40 -13.74
C ASP A 64 8.98 -9.40 -12.59
N PRO A 65 7.96 -9.69 -11.76
CA PRO A 65 8.12 -10.57 -10.62
C PRO A 65 8.46 -12.01 -11.04
N THR A 66 8.16 -12.42 -12.27
CA THR A 66 8.47 -13.76 -12.79
C THR A 66 9.96 -13.93 -13.14
N GLN A 67 10.71 -12.83 -13.25
CA GLN A 67 12.16 -12.83 -13.52
C GLN A 67 12.99 -12.68 -12.24
N VAL A 68 12.37 -12.35 -11.10
CA VAL A 68 13.06 -12.07 -9.83
C VAL A 68 13.00 -13.25 -8.86
N VAL A 69 11.97 -14.10 -8.97
CA VAL A 69 11.83 -15.29 -8.11
C VAL A 69 12.55 -16.45 -8.79
N SER A 70 13.77 -16.75 -8.32
CA SER A 70 14.51 -17.97 -8.68
C SER A 70 14.35 -19.06 -7.65
#